data_AF-A0A843JH35-F1
#
_entry.id   AF-A0A843JH35-F1
#
_cell.length_a   1.000
_cell.length_b   1.000
_cell.length_c   1.000
_cell.angle_alpha   90.00
_cell.angle_beta   90.00
_cell.angle_gamma   90.00
#
_symmetry.space_group_name_H-M   'P 1'
#
loop_
_entity.id
_entity.type
_entity.pdbx_description
1 polymer ?
#
loop_
_entity_poly.entity_id
_entity_poly.type
_entity_poly.pdbx_seq_one_letter_code
_entity_poly.pdbx_strand_id
1 'polypeptide(L)'
;MVKEILMDPDDIIEYVRNNVKVDDIFELSYNRVFAPGTVLGLTPEDEETGEGLILSLQLNGELLNQAVDIDLHAVKDEIIEFRHMPGGDEDKLIIVEATL
;
A
#
# COMPACT_ATOMS: atom_id res chain seq x y z
N MET A 1 -11.62 7.29 13.91
CA MET A 1 -11.41 8.64 13.35
C MET A 1 -10.75 8.48 12.00
N VAL A 2 -11.42 8.87 10.93
CA VAL A 2 -10.86 8.82 9.58
C VAL A 2 -9.91 10.00 9.38
N LYS A 3 -8.72 9.76 8.85
CA LYS A 3 -7.76 10.80 8.45
C LYS A 3 -7.55 10.74 6.94
N GLU A 4 -7.93 11.81 6.26
CA GLU A 4 -7.67 12.00 4.83
C GLU A 4 -6.41 12.85 4.64
N ILE A 5 -5.53 12.43 3.74
CA ILE A 5 -4.26 13.09 3.44
C ILE A 5 -4.08 13.12 1.92
N LEU A 6 -3.55 14.23 1.42
CA LEU A 6 -3.11 14.35 0.04
C LEU A 6 -1.58 14.28 0.03
N MET A 7 -1.01 13.40 -0.78
CA MET A 7 0.44 13.19 -0.87
C MET A 7 0.88 13.09 -2.33
N ASP A 8 2.10 13.54 -2.62
CA ASP A 8 2.71 13.24 -3.91
C ASP A 8 3.20 11.78 -3.97
N PRO A 9 3.49 11.24 -5.16
CA PRO A 9 3.92 9.84 -5.29
C PRO A 9 5.14 9.47 -4.45
N ASP A 10 6.11 10.38 -4.27
CA ASP A 10 7.32 10.09 -3.50
C ASP A 10 7.02 10.07 -1.99
N ASP A 11 6.16 10.97 -1.51
CA ASP A 11 5.65 10.98 -0.13
C ASP A 11 4.83 9.71 0.19
N ILE A 12 4.10 9.16 -0.80
CA ILE A 12 3.38 7.89 -0.66
C ILE A 12 4.34 6.73 -0.38
N ILE A 13 5.44 6.65 -1.13
CA ILE A 13 6.47 5.62 -0.92
C ILE A 13 7.05 5.73 0.50
N GLU A 14 7.40 6.94 0.91
CA GLU A 14 7.94 7.21 2.25
C GLU A 14 6.94 6.84 3.35
N TYR A 15 5.65 7.14 3.14
CA TYR A 15 4.60 6.77 4.06
C TYR A 15 4.53 5.25 4.23
N VAL A 16 4.49 4.50 3.13
CA VAL A 16 4.36 3.03 3.20
C VAL A 16 5.57 2.44 3.92
N ARG A 17 6.79 2.87 3.57
CA ARG A 17 8.03 2.39 4.20
C ARG A 17 8.01 2.51 5.72
N ASN A 18 7.55 3.65 6.22
CA ASN A 18 7.62 3.95 7.65
C ASN A 18 6.44 3.40 8.44
N ASN A 19 5.23 3.42 7.86
CA ASN A 19 4.00 3.26 8.62
C ASN A 19 3.34 1.90 8.44
N VAL A 20 3.51 1.25 7.28
CA VAL A 20 2.86 -0.04 7.00
C VAL A 20 3.66 -1.17 7.63
N LYS A 21 2.93 -2.14 8.21
CA LYS A 21 3.45 -3.28 8.96
C LYS A 21 2.64 -4.53 8.62
N VAL A 22 3.22 -5.69 8.94
CA VAL A 22 2.53 -6.99 8.82
C VAL A 22 1.25 -6.96 9.65
N ASP A 23 0.21 -7.62 9.15
CA ASP A 23 -1.15 -7.69 9.70
C ASP A 23 -2.00 -6.41 9.57
N ASP A 24 -1.46 -5.32 9.02
CA ASP A 24 -2.27 -4.18 8.63
C ASP A 24 -3.22 -4.56 7.48
N ILE A 25 -4.37 -3.89 7.37
CA ILE A 25 -5.19 -3.98 6.15
C ILE A 25 -4.80 -2.81 5.26
N PHE A 26 -4.48 -3.12 4.01
CA PHE A 26 -4.08 -2.15 2.99
C PHE A 26 -4.89 -2.37 1.73
N GLU A 27 -5.45 -1.29 1.20
CA GLU A 27 -6.21 -1.29 -0.04
C GLU A 27 -5.58 -0.31 -1.01
N LEU A 28 -4.95 -0.80 -2.07
CA LEU A 28 -4.25 0.03 -3.05
C LEU A 28 -5.06 0.14 -4.34
N SER A 29 -5.25 1.37 -4.81
CA SER A 29 -5.85 1.68 -6.11
C SER A 29 -4.82 2.30 -7.04
N TYR A 30 -4.53 1.63 -8.16
CA TYR A 30 -3.58 2.10 -9.17
C TYR A 30 -3.96 1.53 -10.54
N ASN A 31 -3.77 2.29 -11.63
CA ASN A 31 -4.01 1.81 -13.01
C ASN A 31 -5.26 0.91 -13.22
N ARG A 32 -6.42 1.32 -12.67
CA ARG A 32 -7.69 0.55 -12.71
C ARG A 32 -7.67 -0.81 -11.98
N VAL A 33 -6.61 -1.12 -11.26
CA VAL A 33 -6.49 -2.21 -10.31
C VAL A 33 -6.92 -1.71 -8.94
N PHE A 34 -7.70 -2.54 -8.24
CA PHE A 34 -8.01 -2.36 -6.82
C PHE A 34 -7.57 -3.62 -6.08
N ALA A 35 -6.61 -3.48 -5.18
CA ALA A 35 -5.97 -4.57 -4.44
C ALA A 35 -6.19 -4.42 -2.93
N PRO A 36 -7.33 -4.91 -2.39
CA PRO A 36 -7.57 -4.95 -0.96
C PRO A 36 -6.99 -6.22 -0.33
N GLY A 37 -6.20 -6.09 0.74
CA GLY A 37 -5.62 -7.25 1.40
C GLY A 37 -5.00 -6.99 2.76
N THR A 38 -4.63 -8.07 3.43
CA THR A 38 -3.80 -8.03 4.64
C THR A 38 -2.33 -8.01 4.24
N VAL A 39 -1.54 -7.14 4.87
CA VAL A 39 -0.10 -7.03 4.62
C VAL A 39 0.61 -8.27 5.16
N LEU A 40 1.30 -8.98 4.27
CA LEU A 40 2.15 -10.12 4.59
C LEU A 40 3.59 -9.70 4.88
N GLY A 41 4.03 -8.61 4.26
CA GLY A 41 5.40 -8.11 4.40
C GLY A 41 5.69 -6.92 3.51
N LEU A 42 6.79 -6.26 3.83
CA LEU A 42 7.39 -5.21 3.02
C LEU A 42 8.85 -5.58 2.79
N THR A 43 9.25 -5.75 1.53
CA THR A 43 10.66 -5.93 1.16
C THR A 43 11.22 -4.56 0.81
N PRO A 44 12.28 -4.08 1.49
CA PRO A 44 12.85 -2.77 1.24
C PRO A 44 13.53 -2.69 -0.14
N GLU A 45 13.82 -1.46 -0.56
CA GLU A 45 14.68 -1.16 -1.70
C GLU A 45 16.03 -1.89 -1.64
N ASP A 46 16.58 -2.19 -2.82
CA ASP A 46 17.98 -2.53 -2.97
C ASP A 46 18.86 -1.31 -2.60
N GLU A 47 19.86 -1.51 -1.73
CA GLU A 47 20.70 -0.42 -1.22
C GLU A 47 21.63 0.19 -2.29
N GLU A 48 21.94 -0.53 -3.37
CA GLU A 48 22.83 -0.08 -4.44
C GLU A 48 22.07 0.63 -5.56
N THR A 49 20.92 0.09 -5.96
CA THR A 49 20.12 0.66 -7.07
C THR A 49 19.01 1.60 -6.61
N GLY A 50 18.57 1.51 -5.35
CA GLY A 50 17.38 2.21 -4.84
C GLY A 50 16.08 1.71 -5.46
N GLU A 51 16.13 0.63 -6.25
CA GLU A 51 14.97 0.04 -6.89
C GLU A 51 14.27 -0.93 -5.94
N GLY A 52 12.96 -1.03 -6.12
CA GLY A 52 12.12 -1.96 -5.39
C GLY A 52 11.56 -1.36 -4.10
N LEU A 53 10.27 -1.55 -3.87
CA LEU A 53 9.68 -1.51 -2.54
C LEU A 53 8.48 -2.42 -2.66
N ILE A 54 8.67 -3.68 -2.27
CA ILE A 54 7.69 -4.72 -2.59
C ILE A 54 6.73 -4.85 -1.41
N LEU A 55 5.47 -4.46 -1.66
CA LEU A 55 4.36 -4.70 -0.75
C LEU A 55 3.70 -6.04 -1.09
N SER A 56 3.80 -6.98 -0.15
CA SER A 56 3.15 -8.28 -0.27
C SER A 56 1.79 -8.25 0.42
N LEU A 57 0.71 -8.53 -0.31
CA LEU A 57 -0.67 -8.53 0.20
C LEU A 57 -1.31 -9.91 0.04
N GLN A 58 -1.96 -10.39 1.11
CA GLN A 58 -2.94 -11.46 1.03
C GLN A 58 -4.28 -10.84 0.64
N LEU A 59 -4.74 -11.06 -0.59
CA LEU A 59 -5.98 -10.44 -1.08
C LEU A 59 -7.21 -10.97 -0.35
N ASN A 60 -8.12 -10.05 -0.03
CA ASN A 60 -9.40 -10.32 0.62
C ASN A 60 -10.45 -10.59 -0.46
N GLY A 61 -10.71 -11.87 -0.79
CA GLY A 61 -11.68 -12.25 -1.83
C GLY A 61 -12.19 -13.69 -1.73
N GLU A 62 -13.34 -13.96 -2.37
CA GLU A 62 -14.01 -15.27 -2.33
C GLU A 62 -13.29 -16.36 -3.14
N LEU A 63 -12.46 -15.96 -4.11
CA LEU A 63 -11.67 -16.87 -4.95
C LEU A 63 -10.24 -16.97 -4.41
N LEU A 64 -10.08 -17.81 -3.37
CA LEU A 64 -8.84 -18.46 -2.90
C LEU A 64 -7.57 -17.58 -2.77
N ASN A 65 -7.26 -17.18 -1.52
CA ASN A 65 -5.89 -17.13 -0.96
C ASN A 65 -4.76 -16.67 -1.91
N GLN A 66 -4.97 -15.63 -2.71
CA GLN A 66 -3.94 -15.09 -3.60
C GLN A 66 -3.08 -14.10 -2.83
N ALA A 67 -1.80 -14.40 -2.73
CA ALA A 67 -0.78 -13.43 -2.35
C ALA A 67 -0.29 -12.73 -3.62
N VAL A 68 -0.19 -11.40 -3.57
CA VAL A 68 0.38 -10.58 -4.64
C VAL A 68 1.54 -9.78 -4.10
N ASP A 69 2.56 -9.60 -4.93
CA ASP A 69 3.70 -8.74 -4.67
C ASP A 69 3.60 -7.54 -5.61
N ILE A 70 3.55 -6.34 -5.04
CA ILE A 70 3.41 -5.09 -5.78
C ILE A 70 4.69 -4.29 -5.56
N ASP A 71 5.43 -4.03 -6.63
CA ASP A 71 6.54 -3.08 -6.61
C ASP A 71 5.98 -1.66 -6.65
N LEU A 72 6.03 -0.97 -5.51
CA LEU A 72 5.44 0.35 -5.35
C LEU A 72 6.15 1.41 -6.18
N HIS A 73 7.46 1.28 -6.44
CA HIS A 73 8.16 2.21 -7.33
C HIS A 73 7.71 2.06 -8.77
N ALA A 74 7.44 0.82 -9.21
CA ALA A 74 7.00 0.55 -10.58
C ALA A 74 5.59 1.10 -10.87
N VAL A 75 4.73 1.20 -9.86
CA VAL A 75 3.35 1.68 -10.01
C VAL A 75 3.13 3.09 -9.45
N LYS A 76 4.15 3.75 -8.90
CA LYS A 76 4.01 5.00 -8.12
C LYS A 76 3.26 6.10 -8.86
N ASP A 77 3.58 6.27 -10.15
CA ASP A 77 2.99 7.32 -10.99
C ASP A 77 1.56 6.99 -11.44
N GLU A 78 1.11 5.75 -11.18
CA GLU A 78 -0.24 5.27 -11.47
C GLU A 78 -1.09 5.10 -10.21
N ILE A 79 -0.53 5.36 -9.01
CA ILE A 79 -1.27 5.31 -7.75
C ILE A 79 -2.31 6.43 -7.76
N ILE A 80 -3.54 6.07 -7.44
CA ILE A 80 -4.67 6.99 -7.32
C ILE A 80 -4.94 7.26 -5.84
N GLU A 81 -5.03 6.19 -5.05
CA GLU A 81 -5.35 6.24 -3.63
C GLU A 81 -4.85 4.97 -2.93
N PHE A 82 -4.52 5.06 -1.65
CA PHE A 82 -4.56 3.90 -0.78
C PHE A 82 -5.32 4.16 0.52
N ARG A 83 -5.86 3.07 1.08
CA ARG A 83 -6.46 3.04 2.41
C ARG A 83 -5.63 2.14 3.31
N HIS A 84 -5.23 2.67 4.46
CA HIS A 84 -4.42 1.96 5.45
C HIS A 84 -5.17 1.88 6.78
N MET A 85 -5.35 0.67 7.29
CA MET A 85 -5.96 0.38 8.59
C MET A 85 -4.95 -0.38 9.46
N PRO A 86 -4.21 0.34 10.33
CA PRO A 86 -3.20 -0.27 11.20
C PRO A 86 -3.79 -1.36 12.09
N GLY A 87 -3.23 -2.57 12.05
CA GLY A 87 -3.71 -3.75 12.76
C GLY A 87 -5.14 -4.17 12.40
N GLY A 88 -5.65 -3.74 11.24
CA GLY A 88 -7.04 -3.95 10.83
C GLY A 88 -8.08 -3.15 11.62
N ASP A 89 -7.66 -2.09 12.31
CA ASP A 89 -8.53 -1.24 13.12
C ASP A 89 -9.20 -0.16 12.26
N GLU A 90 -10.50 -0.33 11.98
CA GLU A 90 -11.31 0.63 11.20
C GLU A 90 -11.34 2.03 11.86
N ASP A 91 -11.21 2.11 13.19
CA ASP A 91 -11.16 3.41 13.89
C ASP A 91 -9.85 4.17 13.63
N LYS A 92 -8.84 3.53 13.02
CA LYS A 92 -7.57 4.13 12.63
C LYS A 92 -7.41 4.28 11.11
N LEU A 93 -8.50 4.24 10.36
CA LEU A 93 -8.48 4.39 8.90
C LEU A 93 -7.78 5.68 8.46
N ILE A 94 -6.74 5.51 7.65
CA ILE A 94 -6.03 6.58 6.95
C ILE A 94 -6.27 6.41 5.46
N ILE A 95 -6.73 7.46 4.81
CA ILE A 95 -6.96 7.53 3.37
C ILE A 95 -5.93 8.50 2.79
N VAL A 96 -5.18 8.06 1.80
CA VAL A 96 -4.20 8.89 1.11
C VAL A 96 -4.53 8.94 -0.37
N GLU A 97 -4.84 10.13 -0.87
CA GLU A 97 -5.03 10.41 -2.30
C GLU A 97 -3.72 10.91 -2.91
N ALA A 98 -3.39 10.44 -4.11
CA ALA A 98 -2.21 10.88 -4.84
C ALA A 98 -2.47 12.21 -5.55
N THR A 99 -1.52 13.15 -5.49
CA THR A 99 -1.54 14.34 -6.35
C THR A 99 -1.09 13.97 -7.77
N LEU A 100 -2.02 14.03 -8.72
CA LEU A 100 -1.77 13.83 -10.16
C LEU A 100 -1.13 15.06 -10.83
#